data_AF-A0A4R4TBS6-F1
#
_entry.id   AF-A0A4R4TBS6-F1
#
_cell.length_a   1.000
_cell.length_b   1.000
_cell.length_c   1.000
_cell.angle_alpha   90.00
_cell.angle_beta   90.00
_cell.angle_gamma   90.00
#
_symmetry.space_group_name_H-M   'P 1'
#
loop_
_entity.id
_entity.type
_entity.pdbx_description
1 polymer ?
#
loop_
_entity_poly.entity_id
_entity_poly.type
_entity_poly.pdbx_seq_one_letter_code
_entity_poly.pdbx_strand_id
1 'polypeptide(L)' 'MSKISDRHPEVGTRVQDTERDREGVVMGPLFPTDTSPVMLRPVGGGKEWQAAPGNLRIVEGKSHGA' A
#
# COMPACT_ATOMS: atom_id res chain seq x y z
N MET A 1 -12.33 11.35 15.82
CA MET A 1 -11.27 10.96 14.85
C MET A 1 -11.40 9.48 14.59
N SER A 2 -11.80 9.08 13.37
CA SER A 2 -11.95 7.66 13.03
C SER A 2 -10.57 7.00 13.01
N LYS A 3 -10.35 6.07 13.95
CA LYS A 3 -9.23 5.12 13.94
C LYS A 3 -9.25 4.43 12.57
N ILE A 4 -8.32 4.78 11.69
CA ILE A 4 -7.98 3.92 10.55
C ILE A 4 -7.45 2.66 11.23
N SER A 5 -8.26 1.61 11.19
CA SER A 5 -7.99 0.35 11.88
C SER A 5 -6.64 -0.19 11.43
N ASP A 6 -5.93 -0.79 12.37
CA ASP A 6 -4.64 -1.53 12.32
C ASP A 6 -4.40 -2.46 11.11
N ARG A 7 -5.38 -2.61 10.21
CA ARG A 7 -5.32 -3.45 9.01
C ARG A 7 -4.91 -2.74 7.73
N HIS A 8 -4.85 -1.41 7.70
CA HIS A 8 -4.37 -0.67 6.52
C HIS A 8 -2.88 -0.38 6.66
N PRO A 9 -2.03 -0.83 5.72
CA PRO A 9 -0.62 -0.43 5.72
C PRO A 9 -0.54 1.09 5.60
N GLU A 10 0.31 1.71 6.42
CA GLU A 10 0.44 3.17 6.48
C GLU A 10 1.04 3.73 5.19
N VAL A 11 0.76 5.00 4.88
CA VAL A 11 1.42 5.70 3.77
C VAL A 11 2.94 5.65 3.93
N GLY A 12 3.65 5.33 2.86
CA GLY A 12 5.10 5.11 2.86
C GLY A 12 5.52 3.67 3.15
N THR A 13 4.60 2.80 3.57
CA THR A 13 4.88 1.37 3.79
C THR A 13 5.10 0.66 2.46
N ARG A 14 6.17 -0.14 2.37
CA ARG A 14 6.40 -1.04 1.24
C ARG A 14 5.55 -2.30 1.40
N VAL A 15 4.83 -2.66 0.34
CA VAL A 15 3.92 -3.80 0.29
C VAL A 15 4.12 -4.60 -1.00
N GLN A 16 3.89 -5.91 -0.93
CA GLN A 16 3.72 -6.80 -2.07
C GLN A 16 2.22 -6.91 -2.37
N ASP A 17 1.84 -6.62 -3.60
CA ASP A 17 0.52 -6.91 -4.17
C ASP A 17 0.53 -8.35 -4.69
N THR A 18 -0.09 -9.27 -3.96
CA THR A 18 -0.08 -10.70 -4.29
C THR A 18 -0.95 -11.05 -5.49
N GLU A 19 -1.88 -10.19 -5.90
CA GLU A 19 -2.71 -10.40 -7.10
C GLU A 19 -1.90 -10.15 -8.37
N ARG A 20 -1.02 -9.15 -8.33
CA ARG A 20 -0.22 -8.71 -9.50
C ARG A 20 1.24 -9.16 -9.43
N ASP A 21 1.61 -9.86 -8.38
CA ASP A 21 2.98 -10.28 -8.06
C ASP A 21 3.99 -9.14 -8.20
N ARG A 22 3.70 -7.98 -7.59
CA ARG A 22 4.53 -6.78 -7.69
C ARG A 22 4.63 -6.00 -6.38
N GLU A 23 5.77 -5.35 -6.16
CA GLU A 23 6.00 -4.49 -4.99
C GLU A 23 5.70 -3.02 -5.26
N GLY A 24 5.12 -2.36 -4.27
CA GLY A 24 4.85 -0.93 -4.29
C GLY A 24 4.95 -0.28 -2.91
N VAL A 25 4.89 1.04 -2.88
CA VAL A 25 4.81 1.86 -1.68
C VAL A 25 3.41 2.44 -1.58
N VAL A 26 2.80 2.33 -0.40
CA VAL A 26 1.47 2.87 -0.12
C VAL A 26 1.46 4.38 -0.24
N MET A 27 0.56 4.92 -1.05
CA MET A 27 0.30 6.36 -1.14
C MET A 27 -0.94 6.79 -0.36
N GLY A 28 -1.84 5.85 -0.07
CA GLY A 28 -3.05 6.07 0.73
C GLY A 28 -4.29 5.43 0.10
N PRO A 29 -5.39 5.34 0.85
CA PRO A 29 -6.66 4.82 0.35
C PRO A 29 -7.36 5.85 -0.55
N LEU A 30 -8.13 5.39 -1.53
CA LEU A 30 -8.93 6.27 -2.40
C LEU A 30 -10.13 6.90 -1.68
N PHE A 31 -10.59 6.28 -0.61
CA PHE A 31 -11.77 6.66 0.17
C PHE A 31 -11.52 6.36 1.64
N PRO A 32 -12.15 7.06 2.59
CA PRO A 32 -11.90 6.90 4.03
C PRO A 32 -12.63 5.69 4.62
N THR A 33 -12.45 4.49 4.06
CA THR A 33 -13.06 3.24 4.54
C THR A 33 -12.04 2.10 4.59
N ASP A 34 -12.26 1.11 5.48
CA ASP A 34 -11.39 -0.07 5.66
C ASP A 34 -11.46 -1.08 4.51
N THR A 35 -12.27 -0.82 3.49
CA THR A 35 -12.36 -1.66 2.29
C THR A 35 -11.92 -0.93 1.04
N SER A 36 -11.49 0.33 1.20
CA SER A 36 -11.12 1.18 0.08
C SER A 36 -9.86 0.66 -0.59
N PRO A 37 -9.82 0.59 -1.93
CA PRO A 37 -8.58 0.30 -2.64
C PRO A 37 -7.49 1.31 -2.26
N VAL A 38 -6.28 0.82 -2.13
CA VAL A 38 -5.09 1.59 -1.80
C VAL A 38 -4.35 1.90 -3.09
N MET A 39 -3.91 3.15 -3.25
CA MET A 39 -3.04 3.55 -4.35
C MET A 39 -1.59 3.22 -4.00
N LEU A 40 -0.91 2.55 -4.93
CA LEU A 40 0.48 2.13 -4.80
C LEU A 40 1.35 2.79 -5.86
N ARG A 41 2.54 3.21 -5.44
CA ARG A 41 3.63 3.65 -6.31
C ARG A 41 4.66 2.54 -6.48
N PRO A 42 5.11 2.21 -7.71
CA PRO A 42 6.07 1.13 -7.91
C PRO A 42 7.45 1.47 -7.37
N VAL A 43 8.12 0.50 -6.74
CA VAL A 43 9.49 0.69 -6.18
C VAL A 43 10.53 0.97 -7.27
N GLY A 44 10.38 0.34 -8.45
CA GLY A 44 11.28 0.53 -9.60
C GLY A 44 10.86 1.61 -10.60
N GLY A 45 9.86 2.45 -10.25
CA GLY A 45 9.23 3.38 -11.20
C GLY A 45 8.20 2.72 -12.11
N GLY A 46 7.56 3.52 -12.96
CA GLY A 46 6.43 3.08 -13.79
C GLY A 46 5.08 3.62 -13.29
N LYS A 47 3.98 2.98 -13.72
CA LYS A 47 2.63 3.45 -13.43
C LYS A 47 2.15 2.99 -12.05
N GLU A 48 1.57 3.95 -11.33
CA GLU A 48 0.79 3.73 -10.11
C GLU A 48 -0.41 2.83 -10.40
N TRP A 49 -0.87 2.12 -9.37
CA TRP A 49 -2.03 1.25 -9.50
C TRP A 49 -2.81 1.18 -8.18
N GLN A 50 -4.03 0.68 -8.29
CA GLN A 50 -4.90 0.45 -7.15
C GLN A 50 -4.84 -1.03 -6.79
N ALA A 51 -4.81 -1.33 -5.49
CA ALA A 51 -4.85 -2.69 -4.98
C ALA A 51 -5.84 -2.79 -3.82
N ALA A 52 -6.55 -3.92 -3.75
CA ALA A 52 -7.41 -4.20 -2.60
C ALA A 52 -6.53 -4.43 -1.35
N PRO A 53 -6.89 -3.89 -0.18
CA PRO A 53 -6.12 -4.06 1.06
C PRO A 53 -5.84 -5.53 1.40
N GLY A 54 -6.80 -6.42 1.10
CA GLY A 54 -6.68 -7.87 1.33
C GLY A 54 -5.59 -8.57 0.51
N ASN A 55 -5.16 -7.96 -0.60
CA ASN A 55 -4.09 -8.47 -1.48
C ASN A 55 -2.71 -7.92 -1.11
N LEU A 56 -2.63 -7.04 -0.10
CA LEU A 56 -1.38 -6.40 0.30
C LEU A 56 -0.73 -7.14 1.47
N ARG A 57 0.57 -7.41 1.32
CA ARG A 57 1.42 -7.94 2.38
C ARG A 57 2.56 -6.97 2.63
N ILE A 58 2.75 -6.56 3.88
CA ILE A 58 3.88 -5.71 4.25
C ILE A 58 5.17 -6.48 3.94
N VAL A 59 6.06 -5.84 3.21
CA VAL A 59 7.42 -6.36 3.00
C VAL A 59 8.28 -5.65 4.04
N GLU A 60 8.74 -6.39 5.05
CA GLU A 60 9.65 -5.82 6.04
C GLU A 60 10.94 -5.35 5.36
N GLY A 61 11.03 -4.03 5.20
CA GLY A 61 12.19 -3.34 4.70
C GLY A 61 11.98 -1.88 5.01
N LYS A 62 12.67 -1.38 6.05
CA LYS A 62 12.77 0.05 6.30
C LYS A 62 13.16 0.71 4.98
N SER A 63 12.25 1.49 4.40
CA SER A 63 12.59 2.50 3.41
C SER A 63 13.51 3.50 4.13
N HIS A 64 14.80 3.22 4.22
CA HIS A 64 15.79 4.25 4.52
C HIS A 64 15.72 5.23 3.36
N GLY A 65 15.07 6.36 3.59
CA GLY A 65 15.22 7.53 2.73
C GLY A 65 16.70 7.87 2.67
N ALA A 66 17.23 7.97 1.46
CA ALA A 66 18.46 8.70 1.18
C ALA A 66 18.17 10.20 1.19
#